data_AF-A0AA43RZM9-F1
#
_entry.id   AF-A0AA43RZM9-F1
#
_cell.length_a   1.000
_cell.length_b   1.000
_cell.length_c   1.000
_cell.angle_alpha   90.00
_cell.angle_beta   90.00
_cell.angle_gamma   90.00
#
_symmetry.space_group_name_H-M   'P 1'
#
loop_
_entity.id
_entity.type
_entity.pdbx_description
1 polymer ?
#
loop_
_entity_poly.entity_id
_entity_poly.type
_entity_poly.pdbx_seq_one_letter_code
_entity_poly.pdbx_strand_id
1 'polypeptide(L)'
;MEQAVQQLQEWLASLAGKTIVIEKQELEDVDTVHFSLESVDYRSSEDVIDDYLGDALILRGTGNTLNGDGELVPLPQPNYELAVSGLQVHSAEADKAELQTERARYTITIGEA
;
A
#
# COMPACT_ATOMS: atom_id res chain seq x y z
N MET A 1 -4.96 4.47 16.43
CA MET A 1 -3.94 4.22 15.39
C MET A 1 -2.63 3.79 16.05
N GLU A 2 -2.08 2.65 15.63
CA GLU A 2 -0.79 2.15 16.10
C GLU A 2 0.39 3.00 15.58
N GLN A 3 1.49 3.05 16.34
CA GLN A 3 2.67 3.86 15.99
C GLN A 3 3.28 3.49 14.63
N ALA A 4 3.32 2.20 14.30
CA ALA A 4 3.82 1.71 13.02
C ALA A 4 2.97 2.19 11.84
N VAL A 5 1.64 2.22 12.02
CA VAL A 5 0.70 2.70 11.01
C VAL A 5 0.87 4.19 10.79
N GLN A 6 1.00 4.96 11.87
CA GLN A 6 1.24 6.40 11.79
C GLN A 6 2.56 6.70 11.07
N GLN A 7 3.65 6.01 11.43
CA GLN A 7 4.95 6.16 10.78
C GLN A 7 4.88 5.89 9.28
N LEU A 8 4.22 4.79 8.89
CA LEU A 8 4.03 4.46 7.48
C LEU A 8 3.17 5.49 6.75
N GLN A 9 2.08 5.96 7.38
CA GLN A 9 1.21 6.98 6.81
C GLN A 9 1.98 8.28 6.54
N GLU A 10 2.76 8.76 7.51
CA GLU A 10 3.57 9.98 7.37
C GLU A 10 4.62 9.83 6.27
N TRP A 11 5.26 8.65 6.20
CA TRP A 11 6.21 8.34 5.14
C TRP A 11 5.57 8.35 3.75
N LEU A 12 4.45 7.64 3.56
CA LEU A 12 3.71 7.63 2.29
C LEU A 12 3.19 9.03 1.93
N ALA A 13 2.69 9.80 2.91
CA ALA A 13 2.23 11.16 2.69
C ALA A 13 3.36 12.08 2.20
N SER A 14 4.61 11.85 2.63
CA SER A 14 5.79 12.57 2.11
C SER A 14 6.12 12.25 0.65
N LEU A 15 5.59 11.15 0.13
CA LEU A 15 5.73 10.71 -1.26
C LEU A 15 4.55 11.14 -2.15
N ALA A 16 3.56 11.85 -1.60
CA ALA A 16 2.44 12.37 -2.38
C ALA A 16 2.93 13.21 -3.58
N GLY A 17 2.33 12.97 -4.76
CA GLY A 17 2.73 13.53 -6.04
C GLY A 17 3.83 12.74 -6.77
N LYS A 18 4.31 11.62 -6.22
CA LYS A 18 5.29 10.73 -6.87
C LYS A 18 4.65 9.40 -7.26
N THR A 19 5.32 8.70 -8.18
CA THR A 19 5.03 7.30 -8.47
C THR A 19 5.80 6.40 -7.51
N ILE A 20 5.10 5.44 -6.95
CA ILE A 20 5.64 4.39 -6.09
C ILE A 20 5.39 3.03 -6.74
N VAL A 21 6.27 2.09 -6.49
CA VAL A 21 6.11 0.68 -6.84
C VAL A 21 5.84 -0.09 -5.56
N ILE A 22 4.69 -0.75 -5.51
CA ILE A 22 4.25 -1.58 -4.40
C ILE A 22 4.40 -3.03 -4.82
N GLU A 23 5.36 -3.73 -4.24
CA GLU A 23 5.50 -5.17 -4.36
C GLU A 23 4.82 -5.82 -3.15
N LYS A 24 3.81 -6.65 -3.40
CA LYS A 24 3.09 -7.41 -2.38
C LYS A 24 3.41 -8.88 -2.57
N GLN A 25 4.02 -9.48 -1.56
CA GLN A 25 4.36 -10.90 -1.54
C GLN A 25 3.44 -11.66 -0.58
N GLU A 26 2.67 -12.60 -1.12
CA GLU A 26 1.83 -13.55 -0.37
C GLU A 26 2.27 -14.98 -0.69
N LEU A 27 2.91 -15.64 0.27
CA LEU A 27 3.46 -17.00 0.11
C LEU A 27 4.40 -17.10 -1.12
N GLU A 28 3.92 -17.69 -2.22
CA GLU A 28 4.66 -17.90 -3.47
C GLU A 28 4.28 -16.89 -4.57
N ASP A 29 3.30 -16.02 -4.31
CA ASP A 29 2.79 -15.05 -5.27
C ASP A 29 3.34 -13.65 -4.99
N VAL A 30 3.76 -12.96 -6.05
CA VAL A 30 4.30 -11.59 -5.99
C VAL A 30 3.53 -10.73 -6.97
N ASP A 31 2.72 -9.84 -6.43
CA ASP A 31 2.04 -8.79 -7.19
C ASP A 31 2.92 -7.53 -7.21
N THR A 32 3.05 -6.88 -8.36
CA THR A 32 3.72 -5.58 -8.48
C THR A 32 2.76 -4.54 -9.05
N VAL A 33 2.59 -3.46 -8.33
CA VAL A 33 1.71 -2.35 -8.69
C VAL A 33 2.51 -1.07 -8.83
N HIS A 34 2.41 -0.43 -9.99
CA HIS A 34 2.95 0.91 -10.21
C HIS A 34 1.83 1.91 -9.92
N PHE A 35 2.01 2.75 -8.91
CA PHE A 35 0.95 3.61 -8.38
C PHE A 35 1.41 5.06 -8.29
N SER A 36 0.71 5.95 -8.98
CA SER A 36 0.89 7.40 -8.86
C SER A 36 0.11 7.88 -7.65
N LEU A 37 0.83 8.15 -6.55
CA LEU A 37 0.25 8.49 -5.26
C LEU A 37 -0.15 9.97 -5.21
N GLU A 38 -1.40 10.26 -4.90
CA GLU A 38 -1.92 11.62 -4.73
C GLU A 38 -2.09 12.00 -3.26
N SER A 39 -2.69 11.12 -2.47
CA SER A 39 -2.89 11.33 -1.03
C SER A 39 -3.01 10.00 -0.29
N VAL A 40 -2.90 10.05 1.04
CA VAL A 40 -3.00 8.87 1.92
C VAL A 40 -4.02 9.16 3.01
N ASP A 41 -5.07 8.35 3.07
CA ASP A 41 -6.04 8.36 4.16
C ASP A 41 -5.87 7.12 5.05
N TYR A 42 -6.44 7.19 6.24
CA TYR A 42 -6.56 6.05 7.15
C TYR A 42 -8.03 5.74 7.38
N ARG A 43 -8.38 4.45 7.29
CA ARG A 43 -9.68 3.93 7.68
C ARG A 43 -9.52 3.13 8.98
N SER A 44 -10.26 3.50 10.02
CA SER A 44 -10.42 2.68 11.22
C SER A 44 -11.53 1.65 11.01
N SER A 45 -11.34 0.45 11.52
CA SER A 45 -12.36 -0.60 11.65
C SER A 45 -13.54 -0.15 12.53
N GLU A 46 -13.32 0.81 13.44
CA GLU A 46 -14.37 1.40 14.28
C GLU A 46 -15.38 2.25 13.49
N ASP A 47 -15.00 2.74 12.30
CA ASP A 47 -15.83 3.61 11.45
C ASP A 47 -16.64 2.81 10.41
N VAL A 48 -16.48 1.49 10.34
CA VAL A 48 -17.18 0.61 9.41
C VAL A 48 -18.17 -0.29 10.15
N ILE A 49 -19.40 -0.35 9.65
CA ILE A 49 -20.46 -1.24 10.16
C ILE A 49 -20.16 -2.70 9.82
N ASP A 50 -19.27 -2.93 8.84
CA ASP A 50 -18.89 -4.25 8.38
C ASP A 50 -17.67 -4.76 9.15
N ASP A 51 -17.90 -5.74 10.04
CA ASP A 51 -16.88 -6.41 10.85
C ASP A 51 -15.80 -7.12 10.00
N TYR A 52 -15.98 -7.25 8.67
CA TYR A 52 -14.96 -7.78 7.77
C TYR A 52 -13.91 -6.75 7.34
N LEU A 53 -14.15 -5.45 7.54
CA LEU A 53 -13.21 -4.39 7.14
C LEU A 53 -12.35 -3.96 8.33
N GLY A 54 -11.10 -4.42 8.31
CA GLY A 54 -10.08 -3.99 9.27
C GLY A 54 -9.50 -2.60 8.97
N ASP A 55 -8.62 -2.17 9.88
CA ASP A 55 -7.81 -0.96 9.72
C ASP A 55 -6.99 -1.04 8.42
N ALA A 56 -7.01 0.05 7.65
CA ALA A 56 -6.30 0.13 6.38
C ALA A 56 -5.80 1.54 6.08
N LEU A 57 -4.68 1.62 5.38
CA LEU A 57 -4.25 2.83 4.70
C LEU A 57 -4.80 2.83 3.28
N ILE A 58 -5.48 3.92 2.92
CA ILE A 58 -6.09 4.12 1.62
C ILE A 58 -5.20 5.08 0.83
N LEU A 59 -4.44 4.54 -0.12
CA LEU A 59 -3.64 5.33 -1.04
C LEU A 59 -4.54 5.79 -2.18
N ARG A 60 -4.77 7.09 -2.33
CA ARG A 60 -5.52 7.65 -3.46
C ARG A 60 -4.59 7.94 -4.61
N GLY A 61 -5.04 7.64 -5.81
CA GLY A 61 -4.22 7.82 -7.00
C GLY A 61 -4.68 6.96 -8.16
N THR A 62 -3.80 6.79 -9.13
CA THR A 62 -4.03 5.88 -10.25
C THR A 62 -2.84 4.95 -10.38
N GLY A 63 -3.09 3.69 -10.69
CA GLY A 63 -2.01 2.72 -10.85
C GLY A 63 -2.33 1.65 -11.85
N ASN A 64 -1.29 0.90 -12.22
CA ASN A 64 -1.36 -0.23 -13.12
C ASN A 64 -0.76 -1.46 -12.43
N THR A 65 -1.31 -2.63 -12.73
CA THR A 65 -0.80 -3.93 -12.30
C THR A 65 -0.65 -4.83 -13.51
N LEU A 66 0.20 -5.85 -13.42
CA LEU A 66 0.25 -6.91 -14.43
C LEU A 66 -0.96 -7.83 -14.25
N ASN A 67 -1.66 -8.14 -15.34
CA ASN A 67 -2.68 -9.19 -15.37
C ASN A 67 -2.03 -10.58 -15.58
N GLY A 68 -2.84 -11.64 -15.59
CA GLY A 68 -2.36 -13.01 -15.81
C GLY A 68 -1.72 -13.27 -17.19
N ASP A 69 -1.91 -12.37 -18.14
CA ASP A 69 -1.29 -12.41 -19.47
C ASP A 69 0.01 -11.58 -19.55
N GLY A 70 0.40 -10.92 -18.45
CA GLY A 70 1.59 -10.08 -18.37
C GLY A 70 1.41 -8.69 -18.98
N GLU A 71 0.18 -8.24 -19.22
CA GLU A 71 -0.12 -6.90 -19.69
C GLU A 71 -0.36 -5.94 -18.52
N LEU A 72 0.14 -4.71 -18.64
CA LEU A 72 -0.16 -3.64 -17.69
C LEU A 72 -1.62 -3.20 -17.89
N VAL A 73 -2.43 -3.41 -16.86
CA VAL A 73 -3.83 -2.99 -16.82
C VAL A 73 -4.05 -2.00 -15.69
N PRO A 74 -4.91 -0.98 -15.86
CA PRO A 74 -5.21 -0.04 -14.80
C PRO A 74 -5.93 -0.73 -13.65
N LEU A 75 -5.68 -0.26 -12.43
CA LEU A 75 -6.44 -0.66 -11.27
C LEU A 75 -7.93 -0.30 -11.46
N PRO A 76 -8.86 -1.15 -11.00
CA PRO A 76 -10.30 -0.93 -11.18
C PRO A 76 -10.81 0.27 -10.39
N GLN A 77 -10.14 0.63 -9.31
CA GLN A 77 -10.46 1.79 -8.49
C GLN A 77 -9.28 2.77 -8.46
N PRO A 78 -9.53 4.09 -8.32
CA PRO A 78 -8.50 5.10 -8.15
C PRO A 78 -7.96 5.13 -6.71
N ASN A 79 -7.77 3.96 -6.13
CA ASN A 79 -7.18 3.78 -4.82
C ASN A 79 -6.54 2.40 -4.69
N TYR A 80 -5.59 2.28 -3.78
CA TYR A 80 -5.03 1.03 -3.32
C TYR A 80 -5.25 0.93 -1.80
N GLU A 81 -5.81 -0.19 -1.34
CA GLU A 81 -6.02 -0.45 0.08
C GLU A 81 -4.91 -1.33 0.63
N LEU A 82 -4.13 -0.79 1.57
CA LEU A 82 -3.12 -1.54 2.31
C LEU A 82 -3.67 -1.88 3.69
N ALA A 83 -3.99 -3.15 3.91
CA ALA A 83 -4.41 -3.64 5.23
C ALA A 83 -3.27 -3.49 6.24
N VAL A 84 -3.52 -2.90 7.40
CA VAL A 84 -2.48 -2.62 8.41
C VAL A 84 -2.61 -3.44 9.70
N SER A 85 -3.48 -4.45 9.72
CA SER A 85 -3.58 -5.37 10.86
C SER A 85 -2.24 -6.06 11.13
N GLY A 86 -1.73 -5.89 12.35
CA GLY A 86 -0.44 -6.41 12.79
C GLY A 86 0.76 -5.84 12.02
N LEU A 87 0.64 -4.61 11.48
CA LEU A 87 1.70 -3.97 10.71
C LEU A 87 3.00 -3.83 11.52
N GLN A 88 4.08 -4.29 10.92
CA GLN A 88 5.45 -4.10 11.36
C GLN A 88 6.24 -3.38 10.27
N VAL A 89 6.86 -2.25 10.62
CA VAL A 89 7.77 -1.52 9.75
C VAL A 89 9.18 -1.99 10.06
N HIS A 90 9.80 -2.73 9.14
CA HIS A 90 11.18 -3.22 9.30
C HIS A 90 12.19 -2.13 8.95
N SER A 91 11.93 -1.41 7.86
CA SER A 91 12.71 -0.27 7.40
C SER A 91 11.80 0.74 6.70
N ALA A 92 12.09 2.02 6.86
CA ALA A 92 11.45 3.13 6.15
C ALA A 92 12.50 4.22 5.92
N GLU A 93 13.21 4.08 4.81
CA GLU A 93 14.25 5.00 4.35
C GLU A 93 13.67 6.02 3.36
N ALA A 94 14.49 6.88 2.77
CA ALA A 94 13.99 7.98 1.93
C ALA A 94 13.26 7.51 0.66
N ASP A 95 13.63 6.36 0.10
CA ASP A 95 13.20 5.84 -1.19
C ASP A 95 12.65 4.41 -1.15
N LYS A 96 12.77 3.73 0.01
CA LYS A 96 12.30 2.35 0.20
C LYS A 96 11.72 2.15 1.60
N ALA A 97 10.61 1.43 1.69
CA ALA A 97 10.06 0.91 2.93
C ALA A 97 9.79 -0.59 2.82
N GLU A 98 10.13 -1.34 3.87
CA GLU A 98 9.87 -2.77 4.00
C GLU A 98 8.93 -3.01 5.18
N LEU A 99 7.81 -3.64 4.87
CA LEU A 99 6.67 -3.77 5.77
C LEU A 99 6.21 -5.21 5.82
N GLN A 100 5.65 -5.60 6.94
CA GLN A 100 5.02 -6.91 7.10
C GLN A 100 3.71 -6.76 7.85
N THR A 101 2.66 -7.39 7.34
CA THR A 101 1.37 -7.50 8.01
C THR A 101 1.14 -8.96 8.38
N GLU A 102 0.00 -9.27 8.99
CA GLU A 102 -0.38 -10.66 9.26
C GLU A 102 -0.56 -11.49 7.99
N ARG A 103 -0.82 -10.85 6.84
CA ARG A 103 -1.20 -11.54 5.59
C ARG A 103 -0.08 -11.54 4.55
N ALA A 104 0.68 -10.46 4.45
CA ALA A 104 1.63 -10.26 3.36
C ALA A 104 2.86 -9.46 3.78
N ARG A 105 3.92 -9.59 3.00
CA ARG A 105 5.07 -8.68 3.03
C ARG A 105 4.93 -7.66 1.92
N TYR A 106 5.26 -6.40 2.22
CA TYR A 106 5.27 -5.33 1.24
C TYR A 106 6.65 -4.70 1.15
N THR A 107 7.07 -4.44 -0.08
CA THR A 107 8.21 -3.57 -0.38
C THR A 107 7.68 -2.40 -1.19
N ILE A 108 7.83 -1.19 -0.68
CA ILE A 108 7.41 0.03 -1.36
C ILE A 108 8.65 0.81 -1.74
N THR A 109 8.81 1.13 -3.01
CA THR A 109 9.94 1.93 -3.52
C THR A 109 9.44 3.12 -4.34
N ILE A 110 10.24 4.18 -4.43
CA ILE A 110 10.01 5.24 -5.42
C ILE A 110 10.50 4.73 -6.77
N GLY A 111 9.65 4.77 -7.80
CA GLY A 111 10.00 4.31 -9.14
C GLY A 111 9.18 5.03 -10.20
N GLU A 112 9.62 4.97 -11.46
CA GLU A 112 8.86 5.52 -12.59
C GLU A 112 7.83 4.49 -13.09
N ALA A 113 6.71 4.98 -13.64
CA ALA A 113 5.64 4.15 -14.22
C ALA A 113 5.96 3.69 -15.65
#